data_AF-A0A0B8Q642-F1
#
_entry.id   AF-A0A0B8Q642-F1
#
_cell.length_a   1.000
_cell.length_b   1.000
_cell.length_c   1.000
_cell.angle_alpha   90.00
_cell.angle_beta   90.00
_cell.angle_gamma   90.00
#
_symmetry.space_group_name_H-M   'P 1'
#
loop_
_entity.id
_entity.type
_entity.pdbx_description
1 polymer ?
#
loop_
_entity_poly.entity_id
_entity_poly.type
_entity_poly.pdbx_seq_one_letter_code
_entity_poly.pdbx_strand_id
1 'polypeptide(L)'
;MWHSPGGDDIYAYNLVHGYGAAKNIIPADEHLDKKIFPMIEKIKELSGLDEVLIPSGGDQVNIDPELPNTLAVASERSPADDIYSISSMESFVGYLRKQSEGFETYTGEFKAPRYTRIHKTIGSVRYDIKKLNFEIEQFLLKKLELVIAIAKAQGITVHTELVDIAWKKIIECHAHDSIGGCNSDATNADIMHRLKQAEEICHGLYNLVIKEIATSACDESEVMIFNGQLKPYSGKAKVIAFSKSEAISLFDGEKELTCEVLNRETLDGGMVIEVTKDGEKEVPVPPYYRFELLVEVEALPAMGYQVFQVLESDSASTVSASNNQHIENERFKLVFEKGNLALEDKLTGRSLPQLLTFEEQADDGDSYDFSPLEGDTPLTTRELTWVSTQAGEMQQRMALQASLAVPKNLESRQQGIMDAEIVLDIQLTLSQGDEQLKVEVNTINQVDDHRVRVLVSSDIQTDTSISTQPFALMQREVAPNLEGWRDKFRECQSILRPQTAQ
;
A
#
# COMPACT_ATOMS: atom_id res chain seq x y z
N MET A 1 1.70 25.33 18.76
CA MET A 1 1.23 23.98 19.15
C MET A 1 0.69 23.25 17.94
N TRP A 2 0.93 21.95 17.84
CA TRP A 2 0.27 21.07 16.86
C TRP A 2 -0.66 20.12 17.59
N HIS A 3 -1.95 20.25 17.33
CA HIS A 3 -3.02 19.52 17.96
C HIS A 3 -3.50 18.37 17.06
N SER A 4 -3.51 17.17 17.61
CA SER A 4 -3.94 15.97 16.90
C SER A 4 -5.47 15.83 16.94
N PRO A 5 -6.09 15.15 15.97
CA PRO A 5 -7.51 14.79 16.04
C PRO A 5 -7.86 13.90 17.26
N GLY A 6 -6.86 13.23 17.87
CA GLY A 6 -7.01 12.41 19.07
C GLY A 6 -7.00 13.21 20.37
N GLY A 7 -6.74 14.52 20.32
CA GLY A 7 -6.72 15.42 21.48
C GLY A 7 -5.34 15.64 22.11
N ASP A 8 -4.28 15.09 21.52
CA ASP A 8 -2.89 15.29 21.99
C ASP A 8 -2.29 16.58 21.41
N ASP A 9 -1.49 17.27 22.21
CA ASP A 9 -0.76 18.47 21.81
C ASP A 9 0.75 18.25 21.83
N ILE A 10 1.42 18.64 20.75
CA ILE A 10 2.89 18.66 20.68
C ILE A 10 3.44 20.02 20.28
N TYR A 11 4.68 20.29 20.70
CA TYR A 11 5.44 21.44 20.25
C TYR A 11 5.97 21.17 18.84
N ALA A 12 5.68 22.07 17.92
CA ALA A 12 6.16 22.00 16.54
C ALA A 12 6.94 23.28 16.23
N TYR A 13 8.14 23.12 15.69
CA TYR A 13 8.99 24.21 15.22
C TYR A 13 9.27 24.01 13.73
N ASN A 14 8.86 24.97 12.91
CA ASN A 14 9.04 24.91 11.47
C ASN A 14 10.43 25.42 11.07
N LEU A 15 11.22 24.59 10.42
CA LEU A 15 12.49 24.99 9.81
C LEU A 15 12.21 25.73 8.49
N VAL A 16 11.84 27.01 8.58
CA VAL A 16 11.39 27.83 7.43
C VAL A 16 12.39 27.93 6.28
N HIS A 17 13.69 27.78 6.55
CA HIS A 17 14.77 27.75 5.55
C HIS A 17 15.36 26.34 5.33
N GLY A 18 14.65 25.30 5.77
CA GLY A 18 15.09 23.91 5.72
C GLY A 18 16.17 23.57 6.75
N TYR A 19 16.56 22.29 6.80
CA TYR A 19 17.64 21.80 7.67
C TYR A 19 19.04 22.08 7.14
N GLY A 20 19.14 22.76 5.98
CA GLY A 20 20.38 23.18 5.32
C GLY A 20 20.77 24.64 5.54
N ALA A 21 20.03 25.37 6.38
CA ALA A 21 20.06 26.83 6.44
C ALA A 21 21.46 27.43 6.66
N ALA A 22 22.22 26.89 7.62
CA ALA A 22 23.58 27.33 7.96
C ALA A 22 24.68 26.33 7.58
N LYS A 23 24.40 25.38 6.67
CA LYS A 23 25.31 24.26 6.34
C LYS A 23 26.76 24.63 5.98
N ASN A 24 26.95 25.80 5.37
CA ASN A 24 28.24 26.31 4.89
C ASN A 24 28.50 27.71 5.46
N ILE A 25 28.14 27.94 6.74
CA ILE A 25 28.47 29.20 7.39
C ILE A 25 29.99 29.40 7.39
N ILE A 26 30.43 30.61 7.03
CA ILE A 26 31.84 30.99 7.02
C ILE A 26 32.00 32.36 7.71
N PRO A 27 33.15 32.65 8.33
CA PRO A 27 33.36 33.89 9.10
C PRO A 27 33.63 35.13 8.22
N ALA A 28 33.23 35.10 6.95
CA ALA A 28 33.45 36.20 6.02
C ALA A 28 32.37 37.28 6.15
N ASP A 29 32.77 38.54 6.15
CA ASP A 29 31.89 39.73 6.24
C ASP A 29 30.68 39.63 5.34
N GLU A 30 30.91 39.42 4.05
CA GLU A 30 29.83 39.33 3.07
C GLU A 30 28.85 38.18 3.37
N HIS A 31 29.34 37.04 3.88
CA HIS A 31 28.47 35.90 4.16
C HIS A 31 27.61 36.13 5.40
N LEU A 32 28.20 36.67 6.47
CA LEU A 32 27.47 36.94 7.71
C LEU A 32 26.45 38.07 7.50
N ASP A 33 26.87 39.17 6.90
CA ASP A 33 26.07 40.39 6.80
C ASP A 33 24.92 40.26 5.78
N LYS A 34 25.13 39.53 4.67
CA LYS A 34 24.12 39.41 3.62
C LYS A 34 23.24 38.17 3.72
N LYS A 35 23.67 37.15 4.47
CA LYS A 35 22.96 35.85 4.52
C LYS A 35 22.61 35.42 5.93
N ILE A 36 23.58 35.31 6.84
CA ILE A 36 23.32 34.72 8.16
C ILE A 36 22.47 35.66 9.02
N PHE A 37 22.94 36.88 9.30
CA PHE A 37 22.23 37.82 10.18
C PHE A 37 20.80 38.13 9.69
N PRO A 38 20.57 38.45 8.40
CA PRO A 38 19.21 38.67 7.91
C PRO A 38 18.29 37.45 8.03
N MET A 39 18.85 36.24 7.91
CA MET A 39 18.10 35.00 8.08
C MET A 39 17.68 34.79 9.54
N ILE A 40 18.57 35.06 10.51
CA ILE A 40 18.24 34.97 11.94
C ILE A 40 17.08 35.91 12.27
N GLU A 41 17.21 37.16 11.87
CA GLU A 41 16.20 38.18 12.13
C GLU A 41 14.86 37.79 11.52
N LYS A 42 14.86 37.19 10.33
CA LYS A 42 13.64 36.70 9.72
C LYS A 42 13.01 35.54 10.50
N ILE A 43 13.82 34.61 11.01
CA ILE A 43 13.32 33.48 11.82
C ILE A 43 12.76 33.99 13.16
N LYS A 44 13.43 34.94 13.81
CA LYS A 44 12.93 35.59 15.03
C LYS A 44 11.61 36.31 14.78
N GLU A 45 11.52 37.11 13.71
CA GLU A 45 10.29 37.81 13.31
C GLU A 45 9.12 36.84 13.10
N LEU A 46 9.36 35.71 12.44
CA LEU A 46 8.34 34.70 12.17
C LEU A 46 7.94 33.88 13.39
N SER A 47 8.88 33.60 14.29
CA SER A 47 8.65 32.76 15.46
C SER A 47 8.16 33.54 16.68
N GLY A 48 8.45 34.84 16.75
CA GLY A 48 8.23 35.66 17.95
C GLY A 48 9.15 35.27 19.12
N LEU A 49 10.24 34.55 18.85
CA LEU A 49 11.19 34.06 19.87
C LEU A 49 12.48 34.87 19.85
N ASP A 50 13.08 35.03 21.03
CA ASP A 50 14.41 35.64 21.17
C ASP A 50 15.53 34.64 20.83
N GLU A 51 15.35 33.36 21.18
CA GLU A 51 16.27 32.28 20.82
C GLU A 51 15.71 31.45 19.67
N VAL A 52 16.54 31.18 18.66
CA VAL A 52 16.16 30.41 17.47
C VAL A 52 17.15 29.27 17.22
N LEU A 53 16.62 28.12 16.76
CA LEU A 53 17.43 27.00 16.31
C LEU A 53 17.68 27.10 14.81
N ILE A 54 18.95 26.99 14.41
CA ILE A 54 19.35 26.94 13.02
C ILE A 54 20.25 25.72 12.77
N PRO A 55 19.80 24.79 11.93
CA PRO A 55 20.61 23.64 11.56
C PRO A 55 21.86 24.03 10.77
N SER A 56 23.01 23.60 11.28
CA SER A 56 24.31 23.68 10.60
C SER A 56 24.70 22.28 10.10
N GLY A 57 24.04 21.85 9.03
CA GLY A 57 24.24 20.55 8.41
C GLY A 57 23.44 20.43 7.12
N GLY A 58 23.40 19.24 6.51
CA GLY A 58 22.64 18.98 5.30
C GLY A 58 22.86 17.56 4.82
N ASP A 59 22.29 17.21 3.67
CA ASP A 59 22.45 15.87 3.10
C ASP A 59 23.92 15.57 2.85
N GLN A 60 24.44 14.55 3.53
CA GLN A 60 25.81 14.04 3.37
C GLN A 60 26.90 15.11 3.55
N VAL A 61 26.65 16.12 4.39
CA VAL A 61 27.62 17.20 4.69
C VAL A 61 28.61 16.74 5.77
N ASN A 62 29.89 17.04 5.58
CA ASN A 62 30.93 16.78 6.57
C ASN A 62 30.77 17.67 7.80
N ILE A 63 31.19 17.16 8.96
CA ILE A 63 31.31 17.97 10.18
C ILE A 63 32.39 19.03 9.93
N ASP A 64 32.04 20.30 10.16
CA ASP A 64 32.98 21.41 10.09
C ASP A 64 33.70 21.59 11.44
N PRO A 65 34.99 21.25 11.56
CA PRO A 65 35.74 21.41 12.80
C PRO A 65 35.98 22.88 13.16
N GLU A 66 35.88 23.81 12.20
CA GLU A 66 36.09 25.25 12.41
C GLU A 66 34.79 25.98 12.82
N LEU A 67 33.66 25.26 12.89
CA LEU A 67 32.39 25.84 13.29
C LEU A 67 32.45 26.63 14.62
N PRO A 68 33.12 26.16 15.69
CA PRO A 68 33.24 26.96 16.93
C PRO A 68 33.90 28.33 16.71
N ASN A 69 34.95 28.38 15.89
CA ASN A 69 35.64 29.64 15.57
C ASN A 69 34.74 30.55 14.72
N THR A 70 34.04 29.97 13.75
CA THR A 70 33.07 30.70 12.91
C THR A 70 31.95 31.33 13.74
N LEU A 71 31.40 30.60 14.72
CA LEU A 71 30.35 31.10 15.60
C LEU A 71 30.86 32.18 16.58
N ALA A 72 32.11 32.07 17.03
CA ALA A 72 32.74 33.13 17.83
C ALA A 72 32.83 34.44 17.05
N VAL A 73 33.33 34.39 15.80
CA VAL A 73 33.38 35.57 14.91
C VAL A 73 31.98 36.11 14.61
N ALA A 74 30.99 35.24 14.38
CA ALA A 74 29.61 35.67 14.17
C ALA A 74 29.01 36.37 15.40
N SER A 75 29.33 35.91 16.61
CA SER A 75 28.88 36.53 17.87
C SER A 75 29.52 37.89 18.09
N GLU A 76 30.82 38.03 17.84
CA GLU A 76 31.53 39.31 17.94
C GLU A 76 31.00 40.36 16.95
N ARG A 77 30.47 39.92 15.81
CA ARG A 77 30.03 40.79 14.72
C ARG A 77 28.52 40.95 14.63
N SER A 78 27.74 40.34 15.53
CA SER A 78 26.28 40.39 15.44
C SER A 78 25.78 41.82 15.56
N PRO A 79 25.02 42.35 14.58
CA PRO A 79 24.44 43.68 14.66
C PRO A 79 23.39 43.83 15.79
N ALA A 80 22.83 42.71 16.24
CA ALA A 80 21.80 42.64 17.28
C ALA A 80 22.36 42.13 18.63
N ASP A 81 23.69 42.05 18.77
CA ASP A 81 24.38 41.50 19.95
C ASP A 81 24.01 40.03 20.25
N ASP A 82 23.62 39.27 19.22
CA ASP A 82 23.31 37.84 19.34
C ASP A 82 24.54 36.98 19.64
N ILE A 83 24.33 35.93 20.44
CA ILE A 83 25.35 34.92 20.73
C ILE A 83 25.06 33.66 19.92
N TYR A 84 25.99 33.32 19.03
CA TYR A 84 25.95 32.09 18.24
C TYR A 84 26.73 30.99 18.96
N SER A 85 26.06 29.88 19.24
CA SER A 85 26.66 28.75 19.97
C SER A 85 26.15 27.41 19.46
N ILE A 86 26.95 26.37 19.67
CA ILE A 86 26.55 24.99 19.39
C ILE A 86 25.59 24.53 20.50
N SER A 87 24.44 24.01 20.10
CA SER A 87 23.40 23.53 21.01
C SER A 87 22.79 22.22 20.49
N SER A 88 21.75 21.72 21.16
CA SER A 88 21.02 20.51 20.80
C SER A 88 19.52 20.76 20.63
N MET A 89 18.84 19.86 19.89
CA MET A 89 17.39 19.94 19.71
C MET A 89 16.67 19.82 21.06
N GLU A 90 17.15 18.99 21.98
CA GLU A 90 16.57 18.81 23.32
C GLU A 90 16.64 20.10 24.15
N SER A 91 17.78 20.80 24.08
CA SER A 91 17.97 22.07 24.77
C SER A 91 17.01 23.13 24.25
N PHE A 92 16.87 23.21 22.91
CA PHE A 92 15.94 24.13 22.28
C PHE A 92 14.48 23.79 22.55
N VAL A 93 14.09 22.51 22.54
CA VAL A 93 12.74 22.10 22.95
C VAL A 93 12.48 22.45 24.42
N GLY A 94 13.50 22.34 25.28
CA GLY A 94 13.45 22.82 26.67
C GLY A 94 13.19 24.32 26.79
N TYR A 95 13.75 25.14 25.88
CA TYR A 95 13.44 26.56 25.76
C TYR A 95 11.99 26.79 25.27
N LEU A 96 11.58 26.13 24.18
CA LEU A 96 10.21 26.26 23.63
C LEU A 96 9.12 25.95 24.67
N ARG A 97 9.34 24.94 25.52
CA ARG A 97 8.41 24.59 26.60
C ARG A 97 8.23 25.72 27.63
N LYS A 98 9.27 26.51 27.88
CA LYS A 98 9.20 27.66 28.81
C LYS A 98 8.52 28.87 28.17
N GLN A 99 8.56 28.97 26.85
CA GLN A 99 7.97 30.06 26.06
C GLN A 99 6.62 29.69 25.46
N SER A 100 5.95 28.65 25.98
CA SER A 100 4.78 28.06 25.32
C SER A 100 3.52 28.92 25.35
N GLU A 101 3.47 29.93 26.21
CA GLU A 101 2.33 30.84 26.30
C GLU A 101 2.19 31.65 25.01
N GLY A 102 1.00 31.59 24.38
CA GLY A 102 0.70 32.37 23.18
C GLY A 102 1.11 31.72 21.85
N PHE A 103 1.67 30.50 21.84
CA PHE A 103 1.89 29.78 20.59
C PHE A 103 0.58 29.51 19.85
N GLU A 104 0.54 29.88 18.57
CA GLU A 104 -0.55 29.53 17.67
C GLU A 104 -0.78 28.02 17.65
N THR A 105 -2.03 27.59 17.63
CA THR A 105 -2.40 26.18 17.57
C THR A 105 -2.82 25.82 16.15
N TYR A 106 -2.11 24.84 15.57
CA TYR A 106 -2.38 24.28 14.27
C TYR A 106 -3.01 22.89 14.43
N THR A 107 -4.02 22.58 13.63
CA THR A 107 -4.71 21.29 13.63
C THR A 107 -4.62 20.64 12.25
N GLY A 108 -4.56 19.31 12.21
CA GLY A 108 -4.60 18.56 10.96
C GLY A 108 -3.23 18.31 10.35
N GLU A 109 -3.20 18.11 9.02
CA GLU A 109 -2.01 17.65 8.30
C GLU A 109 -1.19 18.79 7.68
N PHE A 110 0.13 18.63 7.66
CA PHE A 110 1.05 19.57 6.99
C PHE A 110 1.30 19.18 5.53
N LYS A 111 0.25 19.22 4.70
CA LYS A 111 0.31 18.91 3.25
C LYS A 111 0.21 20.13 2.34
N ALA A 112 0.40 21.32 2.87
CA ALA A 112 0.45 22.57 2.10
C ALA A 112 1.93 22.93 1.80
N PRO A 113 2.39 22.87 0.54
CA PRO A 113 3.78 23.12 0.16
C PRO A 113 4.08 24.64 0.12
N ARG A 114 3.93 25.33 1.25
CA ARG A 114 4.06 26.80 1.35
C ARG A 114 5.51 27.26 1.15
N TYR A 115 6.44 26.61 1.85
CA TYR A 115 7.85 27.01 1.89
C TYR A 115 8.75 26.10 1.06
N THR A 116 8.42 24.82 0.98
CA THR A 116 9.16 23.78 0.26
C THR A 116 8.20 22.88 -0.51
N ARG A 117 8.72 22.12 -1.48
CA ARG A 117 8.00 21.00 -2.10
C ARG A 117 7.81 19.89 -1.08
N ILE A 118 6.76 19.10 -1.25
CA ILE A 118 6.44 17.94 -0.42
C ILE A 118 6.22 16.66 -1.24
N HIS A 119 6.38 16.73 -2.56
CA HIS A 119 6.36 15.61 -3.48
C HIS A 119 5.07 14.79 -3.38
N LYS A 120 3.91 15.43 -3.57
CA LYS A 120 2.60 14.82 -3.28
C LYS A 120 2.32 13.54 -4.08
N THR A 121 2.98 13.37 -5.21
CA THR A 121 2.75 12.26 -6.14
C THR A 121 3.76 11.13 -6.00
N ILE A 122 4.73 11.23 -5.09
CA ILE A 122 5.74 10.18 -4.85
C ILE A 122 5.15 8.82 -4.48
N GLY A 123 3.93 8.81 -3.95
CA GLY A 123 3.20 7.59 -3.60
C GLY A 123 2.90 6.67 -4.80
N SER A 124 2.88 7.17 -6.03
CA SER A 124 2.67 6.36 -7.25
C SER A 124 3.95 5.91 -7.94
N VAL A 125 5.10 6.49 -7.60
CA VAL A 125 6.40 6.08 -8.16
C VAL A 125 6.71 4.67 -7.70
N ARG A 126 7.23 3.79 -8.57
CA ARG A 126 7.67 2.43 -8.20
C ARG A 126 6.66 1.68 -7.32
N TYR A 127 5.43 1.57 -7.82
CA TYR A 127 4.33 0.87 -7.17
C TYR A 127 4.70 -0.57 -6.74
N ASP A 128 5.58 -1.23 -7.49
CA ASP A 128 6.16 -2.54 -7.18
C ASP A 128 6.72 -2.61 -5.74
N ILE A 129 7.50 -1.60 -5.34
CA ILE A 129 8.08 -1.51 -3.99
C ILE A 129 6.99 -1.34 -2.94
N LYS A 130 6.02 -0.43 -3.17
CA LYS A 130 4.93 -0.14 -2.22
C LYS A 130 4.03 -1.36 -2.02
N LYS A 131 3.68 -2.03 -3.12
CA LYS A 131 2.83 -3.22 -3.13
C LYS A 131 3.49 -4.35 -2.33
N LEU A 132 4.75 -4.69 -2.65
CA LEU A 132 5.46 -5.76 -1.96
C LEU A 132 5.63 -5.44 -0.47
N ASN A 133 6.00 -4.20 -0.12
CA ASN A 133 6.09 -3.76 1.27
C ASN A 133 4.76 -3.96 2.00
N PHE A 134 3.65 -3.48 1.43
CA PHE A 134 2.32 -3.63 2.02
C PHE A 134 1.94 -5.11 2.20
N GLU A 135 2.17 -5.95 1.19
CA GLU A 135 1.89 -7.39 1.25
C GLU A 135 2.65 -8.07 2.40
N ILE A 136 3.94 -7.76 2.56
CA ILE A 136 4.76 -8.29 3.65
C ILE A 136 4.25 -7.80 5.01
N GLU A 137 3.97 -6.50 5.18
CA GLU A 137 3.43 -5.96 6.42
C GLU A 137 2.08 -6.59 6.79
N GLN A 138 1.18 -6.74 5.81
CA GLN A 138 -0.11 -7.40 6.04
C GLN A 138 0.09 -8.87 6.43
N PHE A 139 1.01 -9.58 5.77
CA PHE A 139 1.32 -10.97 6.12
C PHE A 139 1.88 -11.07 7.54
N LEU A 140 2.82 -10.19 7.90
CA LEU A 140 3.47 -10.19 9.19
C LEU A 140 2.44 -9.96 10.31
N LEU A 141 1.67 -8.87 10.21
CA LEU A 141 0.71 -8.45 11.23
C LEU A 141 -0.52 -9.37 11.31
N LYS A 142 -1.08 -9.78 10.16
CA LYS A 142 -2.37 -10.48 10.12
C LYS A 142 -2.26 -12.00 10.06
N LYS A 143 -1.07 -12.55 9.77
CA LYS A 143 -0.85 -14.01 9.69
C LYS A 143 0.26 -14.47 10.60
N LEU A 144 1.48 -13.98 10.41
CA LEU A 144 2.65 -14.50 11.11
C LEU A 144 2.59 -14.26 12.62
N GLU A 145 2.45 -13.01 13.06
CA GLU A 145 2.38 -12.69 14.49
C GLU A 145 1.19 -13.36 15.19
N LEU A 146 0.06 -13.49 14.47
CA LEU A 146 -1.11 -14.24 14.94
C LEU A 146 -0.76 -15.71 15.24
N VAL A 147 -0.20 -16.43 14.27
CA VAL A 147 0.09 -17.87 14.47
C VAL A 147 1.20 -18.09 15.49
N ILE A 148 2.15 -17.15 15.61
CA ILE A 148 3.16 -17.16 16.67
C ILE A 148 2.50 -16.98 18.03
N ALA A 149 1.56 -16.04 18.17
CA ALA A 149 0.84 -15.83 19.42
C ALA A 149 0.04 -17.07 19.83
N ILE A 150 -0.65 -17.71 18.89
CA ILE A 150 -1.37 -18.97 19.09
C ILE A 150 -0.40 -20.08 19.52
N ALA A 151 0.69 -20.28 18.77
CA ALA A 151 1.70 -21.30 19.08
C ALA A 151 2.27 -21.13 20.50
N LYS A 152 2.65 -19.89 20.87
CA LYS A 152 3.14 -19.59 22.21
C LYS A 152 2.09 -19.84 23.29
N ALA A 153 0.82 -19.53 23.04
CA ALA A 153 -0.27 -19.84 23.97
C ALA A 153 -0.46 -21.36 24.17
N GLN A 154 -0.11 -22.18 23.18
CA GLN A 154 -0.10 -23.65 23.25
C GLN A 154 1.20 -24.23 23.82
N GLY A 155 2.14 -23.39 24.26
CA GLY A 155 3.43 -23.83 24.82
C GLY A 155 4.48 -24.19 23.78
N ILE A 156 4.24 -23.91 22.49
CA ILE A 156 5.21 -24.12 21.41
C ILE A 156 6.28 -23.02 21.49
N THR A 157 7.54 -23.42 21.47
CA THR A 157 8.66 -22.47 21.46
C THR A 157 8.87 -21.94 20.04
N VAL A 158 8.85 -20.61 19.90
CA VAL A 158 9.08 -19.93 18.62
C VAL A 158 10.20 -18.91 18.76
N HIS A 159 11.17 -18.96 17.85
CA HIS A 159 12.29 -18.01 17.75
C HIS A 159 11.81 -16.67 17.16
N THR A 160 11.42 -15.73 18.03
CA THR A 160 10.94 -14.41 17.61
C THR A 160 12.03 -13.48 17.09
N GLU A 161 13.31 -13.84 17.24
CA GLU A 161 14.44 -13.09 16.68
C GLU A 161 14.35 -12.99 15.15
N LEU A 162 13.75 -13.99 14.49
CA LEU A 162 13.48 -13.97 13.05
C LEU A 162 12.43 -12.92 12.67
N VAL A 163 11.44 -12.66 13.55
CA VAL A 163 10.46 -11.59 13.37
C VAL A 163 11.14 -10.23 13.45
N ASP A 164 12.05 -10.05 14.42
CA ASP A 164 12.83 -8.80 14.55
C ASP A 164 13.70 -8.55 13.31
N ILE A 165 14.31 -9.59 12.74
CA ILE A 165 15.09 -9.48 11.51
C ILE A 165 14.19 -9.08 10.33
N ALA A 166 13.02 -9.69 10.19
CA ALA A 166 12.06 -9.35 9.13
C ALA A 166 11.61 -7.88 9.26
N TRP A 167 11.21 -7.44 10.46
CA TRP A 167 10.83 -6.05 10.71
C TRP A 167 11.97 -5.07 10.43
N LYS A 168 13.19 -5.35 10.88
CA LYS A 168 14.35 -4.49 10.60
C LYS A 168 14.58 -4.34 9.10
N LYS A 169 14.49 -5.43 8.33
CA LYS A 169 14.62 -5.38 6.87
C LYS A 169 13.55 -4.52 6.21
N ILE A 170 12.30 -4.63 6.66
CA ILE A 170 11.19 -3.82 6.16
C ILE A 170 11.42 -2.33 6.52
N ILE A 171 11.77 -2.04 7.77
CA ILE A 171 12.00 -0.67 8.26
C ILE A 171 13.20 0.00 7.56
N GLU A 172 14.26 -0.75 7.23
CA GLU A 172 15.36 -0.24 6.39
C GLU A 172 14.89 0.21 5.00
N CYS A 173 13.82 -0.39 4.45
CA CYS A 173 13.20 0.06 3.21
C CYS A 173 12.26 1.26 3.41
N HIS A 174 11.91 1.62 4.65
CA HIS A 174 10.99 2.74 4.96
C HIS A 174 11.66 4.11 5.04
N ALA A 175 12.99 4.17 4.86
CA ALA A 175 13.65 5.45 4.63
C ALA A 175 12.94 6.19 3.47
N HIS A 176 12.70 7.49 3.62
CA HIS A 176 11.81 8.24 2.72
C HIS A 176 12.18 8.10 1.25
N ASP A 177 13.47 8.16 0.90
CA ASP A 177 13.91 7.96 -0.48
C ASP A 177 13.73 6.52 -0.95
N SER A 178 13.91 5.54 -0.05
CA SER A 178 13.76 4.12 -0.36
C SER A 178 12.31 3.74 -0.63
N ILE A 179 11.40 4.00 0.32
CA ILE A 179 9.98 3.72 0.12
C ILE A 179 9.37 4.66 -0.90
N GLY A 180 9.89 5.88 -1.05
CA GLY A 180 9.55 6.82 -2.12
C GLY A 180 9.91 6.30 -3.51
N GLY A 181 10.92 5.41 -3.61
CA GLY A 181 11.36 4.82 -4.87
C GLY A 181 12.10 5.81 -5.77
N CYS A 182 12.52 6.95 -5.23
CA CYS A 182 13.13 8.06 -5.96
C CYS A 182 14.65 7.94 -6.13
N ASN A 183 15.17 6.70 -6.08
CA ASN A 183 16.59 6.39 -6.22
C ASN A 183 16.97 5.94 -7.63
N SER A 184 18.27 5.71 -7.85
CA SER A 184 18.74 4.98 -9.02
C SER A 184 18.19 3.54 -9.07
N ASP A 185 18.22 2.94 -10.25
CA ASP A 185 17.79 1.55 -10.44
C ASP A 185 18.60 0.56 -9.59
N ALA A 186 19.90 0.80 -9.42
CA ALA A 186 20.75 -0.04 -8.58
C ALA A 186 20.29 -0.03 -7.12
N THR A 187 20.03 1.15 -6.55
CA THR A 187 19.53 1.28 -5.18
C THR A 187 18.12 0.67 -5.04
N ASN A 188 17.24 0.90 -6.02
CA ASN A 188 15.89 0.33 -6.01
C ASN A 188 15.92 -1.21 -6.14
N ALA A 189 16.88 -1.79 -6.87
CA ALA A 189 17.08 -3.23 -6.92
C ALA A 189 17.51 -3.81 -5.55
N ASP A 190 18.37 -3.11 -4.82
CA ASP A 190 18.78 -3.51 -3.46
C ASP A 190 17.60 -3.43 -2.47
N ILE A 191 16.73 -2.41 -2.60
CA ILE A 191 15.50 -2.27 -1.80
C ILE A 191 14.57 -3.46 -2.06
N MET A 192 14.32 -3.79 -3.34
CA MET A 192 13.51 -4.95 -3.72
C MET A 192 14.11 -6.25 -3.21
N HIS A 193 15.44 -6.41 -3.27
CA HIS A 193 16.11 -7.59 -2.72
C HIS A 193 15.91 -7.70 -1.21
N ARG A 194 16.03 -6.60 -0.47
CA ARG A 194 15.79 -6.57 0.99
C ARG A 194 14.35 -6.93 1.34
N LEU A 195 13.36 -6.41 0.59
CA LEU A 195 11.96 -6.78 0.76
C LEU A 195 11.74 -8.28 0.51
N LYS A 196 12.32 -8.83 -0.57
CA LYS A 196 12.25 -10.28 -0.84
C LYS A 196 12.85 -11.12 0.28
N GLN A 197 13.99 -10.70 0.86
CA GLN A 197 14.56 -11.38 2.03
C GLN A 197 13.60 -11.36 3.23
N ALA A 198 12.92 -10.23 3.48
CA ALA A 198 11.93 -10.15 4.55
C ALA A 198 10.72 -11.05 4.30
N GLU A 199 10.21 -11.09 3.06
CA GLU A 199 9.14 -11.99 2.63
C GLU A 199 9.50 -13.46 2.87
N GLU A 200 10.69 -13.88 2.43
CA GLU A 200 11.16 -15.26 2.59
C GLU A 200 11.31 -15.65 4.06
N ILE A 201 11.80 -14.75 4.92
CA ILE A 201 11.86 -14.96 6.37
C ILE A 201 10.44 -15.13 6.94
N CYS A 202 9.52 -14.24 6.57
CA CYS A 202 8.13 -14.29 7.04
C CYS A 202 7.44 -15.59 6.63
N HIS A 203 7.51 -15.96 5.35
CA HIS A 203 6.91 -17.19 4.83
C HIS A 203 7.57 -18.44 5.41
N GLY A 204 8.90 -18.46 5.52
CA GLY A 204 9.65 -19.56 6.11
C GLY A 204 9.27 -19.80 7.58
N LEU A 205 9.22 -18.74 8.39
CA LEU A 205 8.82 -18.84 9.79
C LEU A 205 7.34 -19.22 9.94
N TYR A 206 6.46 -18.64 9.12
CA TYR A 206 5.04 -19.01 9.11
C TYR A 206 4.85 -20.50 8.86
N ASN A 207 5.51 -21.04 7.83
CA ASN A 207 5.43 -22.45 7.48
C ASN A 207 5.94 -23.35 8.62
N LEU A 208 7.03 -22.96 9.29
CA LEU A 208 7.58 -23.70 10.43
C LEU A 208 6.59 -23.71 11.60
N VAL A 209 6.02 -22.56 11.95
CA VAL A 209 5.09 -22.42 13.08
C VAL A 209 3.77 -23.16 12.80
N ILE A 210 3.21 -23.00 11.60
CA ILE A 210 2.01 -23.73 11.20
C ILE A 210 2.24 -25.23 11.21
N LYS A 211 3.39 -25.71 10.70
CA LYS A 211 3.72 -27.13 10.70
C LYS A 211 3.81 -27.70 12.11
N GLU A 212 4.39 -26.95 13.05
CA GLU A 212 4.49 -27.37 14.44
C GLU A 212 3.11 -27.45 15.10
N ILE A 213 2.26 -26.44 14.90
CA ILE A 213 0.86 -26.47 15.34
C ILE A 213 0.14 -27.68 14.74
N ALA A 214 0.22 -27.87 13.41
CA ALA A 214 -0.46 -28.93 12.70
C ALA A 214 -0.02 -30.33 13.18
N THR A 215 1.28 -30.55 13.41
CA THR A 215 1.81 -31.84 13.91
C THR A 215 1.18 -32.24 15.25
N SER A 216 0.74 -31.27 16.05
CA SER A 216 0.10 -31.52 17.35
C SER A 216 -1.42 -31.65 17.30
N ALA A 217 -2.07 -31.23 16.21
CA ALA A 217 -3.50 -30.95 16.20
C ALA A 217 -4.26 -31.42 14.94
N CYS A 218 -3.57 -31.87 13.88
CA CYS A 218 -4.14 -32.11 12.56
C CYS A 218 -3.58 -33.41 11.95
N ASP A 219 -4.46 -34.27 11.45
CA ASP A 219 -4.12 -35.46 10.67
C ASP A 219 -3.93 -35.14 9.17
N GLU A 220 -3.41 -36.10 8.38
CA GLU A 220 -3.12 -35.91 6.94
C GLU A 220 -4.36 -35.59 6.09
N SER A 221 -5.55 -36.03 6.50
CA SER A 221 -6.82 -35.81 5.81
C SER A 221 -7.62 -34.65 6.39
N GLU A 222 -6.96 -33.69 7.05
CA GLU A 222 -7.60 -32.58 7.72
C GLU A 222 -7.02 -31.24 7.25
N VAL A 223 -7.78 -30.17 7.49
CA VAL A 223 -7.36 -28.80 7.20
C VAL A 223 -7.65 -27.90 8.40
N MET A 224 -6.72 -26.99 8.66
CA MET A 224 -6.84 -26.01 9.75
C MET A 224 -7.29 -24.66 9.20
N ILE A 225 -8.35 -24.11 9.78
CA ILE A 225 -8.84 -22.76 9.43
C ILE A 225 -8.62 -21.83 10.63
N PHE A 226 -7.80 -20.79 10.41
CA PHE A 226 -7.44 -19.81 11.43
C PHE A 226 -8.33 -18.57 11.34
N ASN A 227 -8.77 -18.06 12.48
CA ASN A 227 -9.46 -16.79 12.62
C ASN A 227 -8.56 -15.77 13.32
N GLY A 228 -8.10 -14.77 12.57
CA GLY A 228 -7.27 -13.67 13.06
C GLY A 228 -8.03 -12.50 13.67
N GLN A 229 -9.34 -12.62 13.86
CA GLN A 229 -10.16 -11.56 14.47
C GLN A 229 -10.22 -11.72 15.98
N LEU A 230 -10.41 -10.60 16.68
CA LEU A 230 -10.61 -10.55 18.14
C LEU A 230 -11.97 -11.13 18.60
N LYS A 231 -12.83 -11.51 17.66
CA LYS A 231 -14.15 -12.08 17.91
C LYS A 231 -14.30 -13.40 17.18
N PRO A 232 -15.17 -14.31 17.67
CA PRO A 232 -15.52 -15.50 16.91
C PRO A 232 -16.05 -15.12 15.52
N TYR A 233 -15.70 -15.91 14.52
CA TYR A 233 -16.05 -15.66 13.13
C TYR A 233 -16.98 -16.73 12.59
N SER A 234 -18.10 -16.30 12.00
CA SER A 234 -18.96 -17.11 11.16
C SER A 234 -19.08 -16.44 9.80
N GLY A 235 -19.00 -17.20 8.73
CA GLY A 235 -19.01 -16.68 7.38
C GLY A 235 -18.21 -17.57 6.43
N LYS A 236 -17.67 -16.98 5.38
CA LYS A 236 -17.00 -17.73 4.31
C LYS A 236 -15.49 -17.66 4.43
N ALA A 237 -14.85 -18.81 4.40
CA ALA A 237 -13.39 -18.93 4.36
C ALA A 237 -12.95 -19.52 3.02
N LYS A 238 -11.89 -18.93 2.43
CA LYS A 238 -11.20 -19.56 1.31
C LYS A 238 -10.23 -20.61 1.86
N VAL A 239 -10.35 -21.84 1.38
CA VAL A 239 -9.56 -22.99 1.85
C VAL A 239 -8.85 -23.63 0.68
N ILE A 240 -7.57 -23.95 0.87
CA ILE A 240 -6.81 -24.80 -0.05
C ILE A 240 -6.72 -26.19 0.57
N ALA A 241 -7.18 -27.20 -0.17
CA ALA A 241 -7.12 -28.60 0.26
C ALA A 241 -6.48 -29.47 -0.84
N PHE A 242 -5.86 -30.56 -0.43
CA PHE A 242 -5.29 -31.54 -1.34
C PHE A 242 -5.96 -32.89 -1.09
N SER A 243 -6.35 -33.60 -2.15
CA SER A 243 -6.95 -34.92 -2.02
C SER A 243 -6.63 -35.80 -3.23
N LYS A 244 -6.65 -37.10 -3.03
CA LYS A 244 -6.59 -38.10 -4.11
C LYS A 244 -7.96 -38.29 -4.78
N SER A 245 -9.04 -37.90 -4.11
CA SER A 245 -10.40 -38.00 -4.64
C SER A 245 -10.75 -36.78 -5.48
N GLU A 246 -11.54 -37.00 -6.53
CA GLU A 246 -11.91 -35.95 -7.50
C GLU A 246 -12.95 -34.95 -6.98
N ALA A 247 -13.71 -35.37 -5.96
CA ALA A 247 -14.72 -34.58 -5.29
C ALA A 247 -14.52 -34.72 -3.78
N ILE A 248 -14.55 -33.59 -3.08
CA ILE A 248 -14.35 -33.51 -1.63
C ILE A 248 -15.34 -32.54 -0.99
N SER A 249 -15.63 -32.80 0.28
CA SER A 249 -16.34 -31.89 1.18
C SER A 249 -15.57 -31.76 2.49
N LEU A 250 -15.80 -30.67 3.23
CA LEU A 250 -15.27 -30.50 4.58
C LEU A 250 -16.31 -30.88 5.64
N PHE A 251 -15.85 -31.47 6.74
CA PHE A 251 -16.70 -31.89 7.85
C PHE A 251 -16.19 -31.36 9.19
N ASP A 252 -17.13 -31.00 10.06
CA ASP A 252 -16.93 -30.74 11.50
C ASP A 252 -17.57 -31.87 12.30
N GLY A 253 -16.77 -32.89 12.63
CA GLY A 253 -17.29 -34.15 13.17
C GLY A 253 -18.24 -34.84 12.18
N GLU A 254 -19.51 -34.99 12.55
CA GLU A 254 -20.53 -35.59 11.68
C GLU A 254 -21.23 -34.57 10.75
N LYS A 255 -20.97 -33.26 10.92
CA LYS A 255 -21.64 -32.20 10.16
C LYS A 255 -20.85 -31.89 8.89
N GLU A 256 -21.46 -32.13 7.73
CA GLU A 256 -20.93 -31.63 6.44
C GLU A 256 -21.08 -30.10 6.36
N LEU A 257 -20.02 -29.42 5.93
CA LEU A 257 -20.01 -27.97 5.71
C LEU A 257 -20.43 -27.66 4.28
N THR A 258 -21.15 -26.54 4.11
CA THR A 258 -21.46 -26.01 2.78
C THR A 258 -20.18 -25.51 2.13
N CYS A 259 -19.81 -26.17 1.02
CA CYS A 259 -18.58 -25.90 0.28
C CYS A 259 -18.88 -25.65 -1.20
N GLU A 260 -18.15 -24.73 -1.82
CA GLU A 260 -18.15 -24.51 -3.26
C GLU A 260 -16.72 -24.58 -3.81
N VAL A 261 -16.49 -25.46 -4.78
CA VAL A 261 -15.21 -25.57 -5.50
C VAL A 261 -15.10 -24.43 -6.50
N LEU A 262 -14.16 -23.51 -6.24
CA LEU A 262 -13.84 -22.38 -7.10
C LEU A 262 -12.88 -22.77 -8.22
N ASN A 263 -11.93 -23.66 -7.92
CA ASN A 263 -10.96 -24.19 -8.87
C ASN A 263 -10.48 -25.58 -8.43
N ARG A 264 -10.16 -26.43 -9.40
CA ARG A 264 -9.52 -27.73 -9.17
C ARG A 264 -8.40 -27.92 -10.19
N GLU A 265 -7.20 -28.14 -9.68
CA GLU A 265 -6.01 -28.43 -10.48
C GLU A 265 -5.59 -29.88 -10.27
N THR A 266 -5.36 -30.60 -11.36
CA THR A 266 -4.78 -31.95 -11.33
C THR A 266 -3.26 -31.86 -11.28
N LEU A 267 -2.66 -32.43 -10.24
CA LEU A 267 -1.22 -32.47 -10.00
C LEU A 267 -0.69 -33.87 -10.24
N ASP A 268 0.50 -33.96 -10.85
CA ASP A 268 1.18 -35.23 -11.08
C ASP A 268 1.67 -35.82 -9.74
N GLY A 269 1.36 -37.09 -9.49
CA GLY A 269 1.84 -37.83 -8.31
C GLY A 269 3.33 -38.17 -8.40
N GLY A 270 3.93 -38.09 -9.59
CA GLY A 270 5.32 -38.43 -9.84
C GLY A 270 5.56 -39.94 -9.82
N MET A 271 6.79 -40.33 -9.48
CA MET A 271 7.22 -41.74 -9.45
C MET A 271 7.76 -42.09 -8.07
N VAL A 272 7.47 -43.30 -7.60
CA VAL A 272 8.07 -43.87 -6.38
C VAL A 272 8.85 -45.13 -6.73
N ILE A 273 9.92 -45.39 -5.97
CA ILE A 273 10.71 -46.62 -6.14
C ILE A 273 10.09 -47.71 -5.27
N GLU A 274 9.54 -48.74 -5.91
CA GLU A 274 9.10 -49.95 -5.24
C GLU A 274 10.17 -51.03 -5.33
N VAL A 275 10.52 -51.63 -4.19
CA VAL A 275 11.42 -52.78 -4.16
C VAL A 275 10.63 -54.04 -4.46
N THR A 276 10.88 -54.62 -5.63
CA THR A 276 10.27 -55.88 -6.07
C THR A 276 11.23 -57.05 -5.94
N LYS A 277 10.73 -58.28 -6.16
CA LYS A 277 11.57 -59.49 -6.19
C LYS A 277 12.71 -59.45 -7.23
N ASP A 278 12.60 -58.57 -8.23
CA ASP A 278 13.54 -58.42 -9.35
C ASP A 278 14.40 -57.15 -9.22
N GLY A 279 14.32 -56.43 -8.09
CA GLY A 279 15.05 -55.19 -7.82
C GLY A 279 14.14 -53.96 -7.66
N GLU A 280 14.77 -52.79 -7.58
CA GLU A 280 14.09 -51.49 -7.53
C GLU A 280 13.42 -51.18 -8.88
N LYS A 281 12.14 -50.80 -8.82
CA LYS A 281 11.37 -50.39 -9.99
C LYS A 281 10.66 -49.08 -9.69
N GLU A 282 10.80 -48.11 -10.60
CA GLU A 282 9.99 -46.90 -10.57
C GLU A 282 8.56 -47.20 -10.99
N VAL A 283 7.60 -46.81 -10.15
CA VAL A 283 6.16 -46.98 -10.36
C VAL A 283 5.49 -45.61 -10.29
N PRO A 284 4.62 -45.26 -11.26
CA PRO A 284 3.89 -44.00 -11.23
C PRO A 284 2.90 -43.96 -10.08
N VAL A 285 2.89 -42.84 -9.37
CA VAL A 285 1.89 -42.52 -8.34
C VAL A 285 0.69 -41.90 -9.05
N PRO A 286 -0.55 -42.31 -8.73
CA PRO A 286 -1.74 -41.66 -9.27
C PRO A 286 -1.72 -40.14 -9.02
N PRO A 287 -2.31 -39.34 -9.94
CA PRO A 287 -2.43 -37.91 -9.73
C PRO A 287 -3.25 -37.61 -8.48
N TYR A 288 -3.04 -36.43 -7.93
CA TYR A 288 -3.84 -35.87 -6.84
C TYR A 288 -4.29 -34.47 -7.23
N TYR A 289 -5.23 -33.91 -6.48
CA TYR A 289 -5.93 -32.69 -6.86
C TYR A 289 -5.70 -31.61 -5.79
N ARG A 290 -5.43 -30.39 -6.26
CA ARG A 290 -5.44 -29.18 -5.44
C ARG A 290 -6.77 -28.47 -5.64
N PHE A 291 -7.51 -28.28 -4.56
CA PHE A 291 -8.80 -27.60 -4.56
C PHE A 291 -8.68 -26.21 -3.96
N GLU A 292 -9.32 -25.24 -4.61
CA GLU A 292 -9.64 -23.95 -4.01
C GLU A 292 -11.13 -23.94 -3.68
N LEU A 293 -11.44 -23.92 -2.39
CA LEU A 293 -12.80 -24.03 -1.87
C LEU A 293 -13.22 -22.70 -1.23
N LEU A 294 -14.50 -22.37 -1.36
CA LEU A 294 -15.19 -21.42 -0.49
C LEU A 294 -16.04 -22.24 0.48
N VAL A 295 -15.77 -22.12 1.78
CA VAL A 295 -16.40 -22.94 2.81
C VAL A 295 -17.12 -22.04 3.79
N GLU A 296 -18.38 -22.35 4.08
CA GLU A 296 -19.12 -21.70 5.16
C GLU A 296 -18.74 -22.32 6.50
N VAL A 297 -18.19 -21.49 7.39
CA VAL A 297 -17.73 -21.87 8.73
C VAL A 297 -18.56 -21.15 9.77
N GLU A 298 -18.77 -21.81 10.91
CA GLU A 298 -19.53 -21.27 12.04
C GLU A 298 -18.64 -21.20 13.28
N ALA A 299 -18.65 -20.05 13.95
CA ALA A 299 -18.07 -19.86 15.27
C ALA A 299 -16.57 -20.22 15.42
N LEU A 300 -15.76 -19.97 14.39
CA LEU A 300 -14.30 -20.10 14.51
C LEU A 300 -13.79 -19.27 15.69
N PRO A 301 -12.96 -19.83 16.59
CA PRO A 301 -12.56 -19.16 17.82
C PRO A 301 -11.81 -17.85 17.53
N ALA A 302 -12.05 -16.83 18.34
CA ALA A 302 -11.32 -15.56 18.25
C ALA A 302 -9.81 -15.79 18.42
N MET A 303 -8.99 -15.22 17.53
CA MET A 303 -7.53 -15.38 17.55
C MET A 303 -7.09 -16.84 17.70
N GLY A 304 -7.77 -17.76 17.01
CA GLY A 304 -7.59 -19.20 17.16
C GLY A 304 -7.77 -19.95 15.84
N TYR A 305 -7.88 -21.28 15.92
CA TYR A 305 -8.17 -22.13 14.78
C TYR A 305 -9.12 -23.28 15.15
N GLN A 306 -9.70 -23.89 14.12
CA GLN A 306 -10.40 -25.17 14.21
C GLN A 306 -9.93 -26.08 13.08
N VAL A 307 -10.03 -27.40 13.30
CA VAL A 307 -9.62 -28.44 12.38
C VAL A 307 -10.85 -29.09 11.78
N PHE A 308 -10.82 -29.33 10.47
CA PHE A 308 -11.92 -29.88 9.70
C PHE A 308 -11.44 -31.06 8.87
N GLN A 309 -12.26 -32.10 8.77
CA GLN A 309 -11.95 -33.29 8.00
C GLN A 309 -12.20 -33.04 6.51
N VAL A 310 -11.29 -33.50 5.65
CA VAL A 310 -11.44 -33.48 4.20
C VAL A 310 -11.76 -34.90 3.75
N LEU A 311 -13.01 -35.13 3.36
CA LEU A 311 -13.49 -36.45 2.97
C LEU A 311 -13.95 -36.45 1.51
N GLU A 312 -13.88 -37.63 0.88
CA GLU A 312 -14.47 -37.86 -0.43
C GLU A 312 -15.98 -37.63 -0.38
N SER A 313 -16.51 -37.01 -1.43
CA SER A 313 -17.94 -36.74 -1.57
C SER A 313 -18.45 -37.29 -2.90
N ASP A 314 -19.70 -37.74 -2.91
CA ASP A 314 -20.39 -38.20 -4.12
C ASP A 314 -20.66 -37.05 -5.11
N SER A 315 -20.72 -35.80 -4.61
CA SER A 315 -20.96 -34.61 -5.43
C SER A 315 -20.35 -33.36 -4.80
N ALA A 316 -19.66 -32.56 -5.60
CA ALA A 316 -19.16 -31.25 -5.18
C ALA A 316 -19.95 -30.13 -5.86
N SER A 317 -20.40 -29.13 -5.10
CA SER A 317 -20.89 -27.88 -5.69
C SER A 317 -19.71 -27.15 -6.31
N THR A 318 -19.80 -26.80 -7.59
CA THR A 318 -18.68 -26.21 -8.34
C THR A 318 -19.15 -24.99 -9.11
N VAL A 319 -18.33 -23.93 -9.14
CA VAL A 319 -18.59 -22.81 -10.04
C VAL A 319 -18.62 -23.30 -11.50
N SER A 320 -19.59 -22.82 -12.27
CA SER A 320 -19.78 -23.23 -13.66
C SER A 320 -19.65 -22.04 -14.59
N ALA A 321 -19.10 -22.29 -15.78
CA ALA A 321 -19.09 -21.28 -16.84
C ALA A 321 -20.54 -20.88 -17.19
N SER A 322 -20.77 -19.57 -17.29
CA SER A 322 -22.07 -18.99 -17.61
C SER A 322 -21.91 -18.00 -18.76
N ASN A 323 -22.90 -17.98 -19.65
CA ASN A 323 -23.01 -16.97 -20.72
C ASN A 323 -23.75 -15.70 -20.24
N ASN A 324 -24.14 -15.65 -18.96
CA ASN A 324 -24.76 -14.47 -18.40
C ASN A 324 -23.73 -13.34 -18.30
N GLN A 325 -24.07 -12.18 -18.85
CA GLN A 325 -23.28 -10.95 -18.71
C GLN A 325 -23.68 -10.16 -17.46
N HIS A 326 -24.06 -10.85 -16.39
CA HIS A 326 -24.30 -10.24 -15.09
C HIS A 326 -23.82 -11.16 -13.96
N ILE A 327 -23.45 -10.56 -12.84
CA ILE A 327 -23.20 -11.25 -11.57
C ILE A 327 -23.96 -10.55 -10.45
N GLU A 328 -24.41 -11.26 -9.44
CA GLU A 328 -25.14 -10.68 -8.31
C GLU A 328 -24.94 -11.44 -7.00
N ASN A 329 -25.15 -10.72 -5.89
CA ASN A 329 -25.39 -11.26 -4.56
C ASN A 329 -26.65 -10.60 -3.96
N GLU A 330 -26.84 -10.66 -2.65
CA GLU A 330 -28.00 -10.06 -1.99
C GLU A 330 -28.02 -8.52 -2.08
N ARG A 331 -26.84 -7.88 -2.09
CA ARG A 331 -26.70 -6.42 -2.08
C ARG A 331 -26.54 -5.82 -3.46
N PHE A 332 -25.68 -6.40 -4.29
CA PHE A 332 -25.25 -5.80 -5.55
C PHE A 332 -25.57 -6.69 -6.74
N LYS A 333 -25.83 -6.05 -7.88
CA LYS A 333 -25.89 -6.67 -9.19
C LYS A 333 -25.01 -5.86 -10.15
N LEU A 334 -24.08 -6.53 -10.80
CA LEU A 334 -23.31 -5.98 -11.90
C LEU A 334 -23.86 -6.50 -13.22
N VAL A 335 -24.09 -5.61 -14.17
CA VAL A 335 -24.56 -5.96 -15.52
C VAL A 335 -23.62 -5.36 -16.54
N PHE A 336 -23.07 -6.22 -17.40
CA PHE A 336 -22.36 -5.81 -18.58
C PHE A 336 -23.33 -5.75 -19.76
N GLU A 337 -23.44 -4.59 -20.40
CA GLU A 337 -24.24 -4.41 -21.62
C GLU A 337 -23.58 -3.40 -22.55
N LYS A 338 -23.37 -3.80 -23.83
CA LYS A 338 -22.88 -2.93 -24.91
C LYS A 338 -21.62 -2.14 -24.51
N GLY A 339 -20.65 -2.81 -23.89
CA GLY A 339 -19.39 -2.21 -23.49
C GLY A 339 -19.41 -1.49 -22.14
N ASN A 340 -20.58 -1.31 -21.52
CA ASN A 340 -20.72 -0.61 -20.24
C ASN A 340 -20.88 -1.62 -19.10
N LEU A 341 -20.35 -1.28 -17.93
CA LEU A 341 -20.51 -2.06 -16.70
C LEU A 341 -21.35 -1.26 -15.71
N ALA A 342 -22.62 -1.62 -15.58
CA ALA A 342 -23.53 -1.02 -14.61
C ALA A 342 -23.45 -1.73 -13.26
N LEU A 343 -23.51 -0.96 -12.18
CA LEU A 343 -23.66 -1.45 -10.82
C LEU A 343 -25.04 -1.02 -10.29
N GLU A 344 -25.81 -1.98 -9.80
CA GLU A 344 -27.07 -1.77 -9.11
C GLU A 344 -26.94 -2.20 -7.65
N ASP A 345 -27.35 -1.33 -6.74
CA ASP A 345 -27.57 -1.65 -5.34
C ASP A 345 -29.03 -2.08 -5.14
N LYS A 346 -29.23 -3.39 -4.99
CA LYS A 346 -30.55 -4.04 -4.90
C LYS A 346 -31.35 -3.60 -3.69
N LEU A 347 -30.68 -3.16 -2.62
CA LEU A 347 -31.35 -2.74 -1.39
C LEU A 347 -31.85 -1.31 -1.45
N THR A 348 -31.13 -0.42 -2.15
CA THR A 348 -31.52 0.99 -2.27
C THR A 348 -32.18 1.34 -3.60
N GLY A 349 -32.04 0.48 -4.62
CA GLY A 349 -32.44 0.74 -6.00
C GLY A 349 -31.54 1.75 -6.73
N ARG A 350 -30.44 2.20 -6.10
CA ARG A 350 -29.47 3.11 -6.72
C ARG A 350 -28.69 2.36 -7.79
N SER A 351 -28.43 3.03 -8.92
CA SER A 351 -27.67 2.44 -10.02
C SER A 351 -26.64 3.43 -10.57
N LEU A 352 -25.44 2.91 -10.82
CA LEU A 352 -24.37 3.58 -11.55
C LEU A 352 -24.28 2.93 -12.93
N PRO A 353 -24.61 3.63 -14.04
CA PRO A 353 -24.66 3.03 -15.37
C PRO A 353 -23.29 2.67 -15.94
N GLN A 354 -22.22 3.27 -15.41
CA GLN A 354 -20.84 2.96 -15.76
C GLN A 354 -19.97 3.01 -14.50
N LEU A 355 -19.52 1.86 -14.01
CA LEU A 355 -18.75 1.77 -12.76
C LEU A 355 -17.28 2.16 -12.94
N LEU A 356 -16.64 1.68 -14.00
CA LEU A 356 -15.19 1.82 -14.20
C LEU A 356 -14.89 2.63 -15.47
N THR A 357 -13.91 3.53 -15.39
CA THR A 357 -13.28 4.17 -16.55
C THR A 357 -11.77 4.07 -16.36
N PHE A 358 -11.04 3.70 -17.42
CA PHE A 358 -9.59 3.71 -17.40
C PHE A 358 -9.09 4.97 -18.08
N GLU A 359 -8.08 5.58 -17.49
CA GLU A 359 -7.47 6.79 -17.98
C GLU A 359 -5.95 6.61 -18.07
N GLU A 360 -5.37 7.05 -19.19
CA GLU A 360 -3.94 7.14 -19.40
C GLU A 360 -3.56 8.60 -19.70
N GLN A 361 -2.45 9.05 -19.13
CA GLN A 361 -1.92 10.39 -19.36
C GLN A 361 -0.39 10.35 -19.41
N ALA A 362 0.20 11.20 -20.23
CA ALA A 362 1.65 11.38 -20.27
C ALA A 362 2.18 11.90 -18.93
N ASP A 363 3.35 11.40 -18.54
CA ASP A 363 4.11 11.83 -17.37
C ASP A 363 5.49 12.34 -17.80
N ASP A 364 5.60 13.66 -17.92
CA ASP A 364 6.82 14.43 -18.15
C ASP A 364 7.47 14.87 -16.81
N GLY A 365 7.23 14.06 -15.78
CA GLY A 365 7.71 14.25 -14.41
C GLY A 365 9.09 13.67 -14.15
N ASP A 366 9.34 13.36 -12.89
CA ASP A 366 10.57 12.72 -12.42
C ASP A 366 10.30 11.61 -11.40
N SER A 367 11.36 11.12 -10.76
CA SER A 367 11.26 10.04 -9.77
C SER A 367 10.61 10.47 -8.44
N TYR A 368 10.21 11.73 -8.29
CA TYR A 368 9.46 12.24 -7.14
C TYR A 368 8.03 12.58 -7.53
N ASP A 369 7.86 13.27 -8.66
CA ASP A 369 6.61 13.91 -9.01
C ASP A 369 6.10 13.60 -10.41
N PHE A 370 4.81 13.26 -10.47
CA PHE A 370 4.05 13.25 -11.71
C PHE A 370 3.90 14.67 -12.24
N SER A 371 4.20 14.87 -13.52
CA SER A 371 3.93 16.14 -14.21
C SER A 371 3.33 15.86 -15.58
N PRO A 372 2.08 16.28 -15.89
CA PRO A 372 1.54 16.06 -17.21
C PRO A 372 2.30 16.89 -18.24
N LEU A 373 2.50 16.32 -19.42
CA LEU A 373 3.06 17.04 -20.57
C LEU A 373 2.20 18.29 -20.88
N GLU A 374 2.84 19.43 -21.14
CA GLU A 374 2.13 20.69 -21.39
C GLU A 374 1.18 20.57 -22.58
N GLY A 375 -0.10 20.90 -22.38
CA GLY A 375 -1.13 20.79 -23.40
C GLY A 375 -1.68 19.37 -23.62
N ASP A 376 -1.17 18.36 -22.91
CA ASP A 376 -1.69 16.99 -22.99
C ASP A 376 -3.09 16.85 -22.38
N THR A 377 -3.90 16.00 -22.99
CA THR A 377 -5.22 15.61 -22.48
C THR A 377 -5.25 14.11 -22.23
N PRO A 378 -5.76 13.64 -21.07
CA PRO A 378 -5.82 12.21 -20.80
C PRO A 378 -6.63 11.44 -21.86
N LEU A 379 -6.11 10.28 -22.26
CA LEU A 379 -6.83 9.30 -23.05
C LEU A 379 -7.69 8.47 -22.10
N THR A 380 -8.93 8.17 -22.50
CA THR A 380 -9.84 7.38 -21.65
C THR A 380 -10.50 6.28 -22.44
N THR A 381 -10.75 5.15 -21.77
CA THR A 381 -11.65 4.11 -22.27
C THR A 381 -12.69 3.75 -21.21
N ARG A 382 -13.93 3.66 -21.67
CA ARG A 382 -15.08 3.15 -20.91
C ARG A 382 -15.57 1.82 -21.47
N GLU A 383 -15.15 1.50 -22.69
CA GLU A 383 -15.56 0.30 -23.39
C GLU A 383 -14.82 -0.90 -22.82
N LEU A 384 -15.59 -1.84 -22.32
CA LEU A 384 -15.11 -3.11 -21.81
C LEU A 384 -15.54 -4.22 -22.76
N THR A 385 -14.75 -5.27 -22.83
CA THR A 385 -15.09 -6.51 -23.54
C THR A 385 -15.34 -7.59 -22.51
N TRP A 386 -16.47 -8.29 -22.62
CA TRP A 386 -16.74 -9.45 -21.79
C TRP A 386 -15.89 -10.65 -22.21
N VAL A 387 -15.21 -11.25 -21.24
CA VAL A 387 -14.34 -12.43 -21.45
C VAL A 387 -15.05 -13.69 -20.97
N SER A 388 -15.51 -13.71 -19.72
CA SER A 388 -16.23 -14.86 -19.16
C SER A 388 -17.03 -14.49 -17.92
N THR A 389 -17.99 -15.34 -17.57
CA THR A 389 -18.66 -15.33 -16.27
C THR A 389 -18.59 -16.72 -15.67
N GLN A 390 -18.28 -16.80 -14.39
CA GLN A 390 -18.40 -18.01 -13.58
C GLN A 390 -19.48 -17.77 -12.53
N ALA A 391 -20.47 -18.66 -12.50
CA ALA A 391 -21.56 -18.59 -11.55
C ALA A 391 -21.53 -19.82 -10.63
N GLY A 392 -21.43 -19.55 -9.33
CA GLY A 392 -21.68 -20.50 -8.26
C GLY A 392 -22.87 -20.04 -7.40
N GLU A 393 -23.24 -20.90 -6.46
CA GLU A 393 -24.21 -20.62 -5.41
C GLU A 393 -23.64 -19.61 -4.39
N MET A 394 -22.38 -19.78 -3.99
CA MET A 394 -21.74 -18.96 -2.96
C MET A 394 -21.01 -17.74 -3.52
N GLN A 395 -20.51 -17.81 -4.75
CA GLN A 395 -19.76 -16.74 -5.39
C GLN A 395 -20.01 -16.67 -6.89
N GLN A 396 -19.99 -15.46 -7.43
CA GLN A 396 -20.01 -15.19 -8.87
C GLN A 396 -18.85 -14.30 -9.27
N ARG A 397 -18.26 -14.59 -10.43
CA ARG A 397 -17.12 -13.84 -11.00
C ARG A 397 -17.39 -13.45 -12.44
N MET A 398 -16.98 -12.26 -12.81
CA MET A 398 -16.99 -11.78 -14.19
C MET A 398 -15.59 -11.30 -14.57
N ALA A 399 -15.08 -11.82 -15.68
CA ALA A 399 -13.86 -11.36 -16.29
C ALA A 399 -14.20 -10.43 -17.47
N LEU A 400 -13.63 -9.23 -17.44
CA LEU A 400 -13.72 -8.23 -18.50
C LEU A 400 -12.31 -7.84 -18.94
N GLN A 401 -12.21 -7.20 -20.10
CA GLN A 401 -10.98 -6.62 -20.61
C GLN A 401 -11.22 -5.20 -21.06
N ALA A 402 -10.29 -4.29 -20.76
CA ALA A 402 -10.24 -2.97 -21.37
C ALA A 402 -8.96 -2.85 -22.21
N SER A 403 -9.08 -2.25 -23.39
CA SER A 403 -7.93 -1.95 -24.25
C SER A 403 -7.92 -0.47 -24.61
N LEU A 404 -6.72 0.10 -24.68
CA LEU A 404 -6.52 1.49 -25.08
C LEU A 404 -5.27 1.60 -25.97
N ALA A 405 -5.44 2.12 -27.19
CA ALA A 405 -4.33 2.51 -28.03
C ALA A 405 -3.70 3.79 -27.47
N VAL A 406 -2.39 3.75 -27.22
CA VAL A 406 -1.66 4.84 -26.58
C VAL A 406 -0.31 5.07 -27.27
N PRO A 407 0.32 6.23 -27.06
CA PRO A 407 1.71 6.43 -27.46
C PRO A 407 2.64 5.66 -26.55
N LYS A 408 3.72 5.10 -27.11
CA LYS A 408 4.67 4.28 -26.38
C LYS A 408 5.52 5.07 -25.35
N ASN A 409 5.76 6.35 -25.59
CA ASN A 409 6.60 7.23 -24.77
C ASN A 409 6.27 8.71 -25.07
N LEU A 410 6.97 9.64 -24.42
CA LEU A 410 6.78 11.09 -24.63
C LEU A 410 7.02 11.55 -26.07
N GLU A 411 7.99 10.96 -26.79
CA GLU A 411 8.26 11.34 -28.18
C GLU A 411 7.07 10.99 -29.09
N SER A 412 6.58 9.75 -29.01
CA SER A 412 5.38 9.33 -29.75
C SER A 412 4.16 10.17 -29.34
N ARG A 413 4.04 10.55 -28.05
CA ARG A 413 2.95 11.41 -27.55
C ARG A 413 2.98 12.78 -28.22
N GLN A 414 4.14 13.43 -28.26
CA GLN A 414 4.30 14.75 -28.88
C GLN A 414 4.04 14.73 -30.39
N GLN A 415 4.34 13.60 -31.06
CA GLN A 415 4.06 13.40 -32.48
C GLN A 415 2.62 12.96 -32.76
N GLY A 416 1.82 12.64 -31.73
CA GLY A 416 0.45 12.14 -31.86
C GLY A 416 0.35 10.71 -32.42
N ILE A 417 1.39 9.90 -32.24
CA ILE A 417 1.48 8.54 -32.75
C ILE A 417 0.99 7.56 -31.67
N MET A 418 0.04 6.69 -32.03
CA MET A 418 -0.48 5.61 -31.18
C MET A 418 0.19 4.28 -31.56
N ASP A 419 1.40 4.05 -31.07
CA ASP A 419 2.28 2.92 -31.41
C ASP A 419 2.40 1.85 -30.30
N ALA A 420 1.54 1.93 -29.28
CA ALA A 420 1.41 0.91 -28.24
C ALA A 420 -0.07 0.66 -27.89
N GLU A 421 -0.31 -0.45 -27.19
CA GLU A 421 -1.64 -0.80 -26.66
C GLU A 421 -1.49 -1.24 -25.21
N ILE A 422 -2.33 -0.66 -24.33
CA ILE A 422 -2.49 -1.11 -22.95
C ILE A 422 -3.68 -2.05 -22.91
N VAL A 423 -3.46 -3.26 -22.39
CA VAL A 423 -4.51 -4.26 -22.13
C VAL A 423 -4.63 -4.47 -20.63
N LEU A 424 -5.86 -4.35 -20.12
CA LEU A 424 -6.19 -4.45 -18.70
C LEU A 424 -7.17 -5.60 -18.51
N ASP A 425 -6.73 -6.67 -17.87
CA ASP A 425 -7.57 -7.82 -17.51
C ASP A 425 -8.21 -7.58 -16.15
N ILE A 426 -9.54 -7.55 -16.12
CA ILE A 426 -10.34 -7.12 -14.98
C ILE A 426 -11.16 -8.30 -14.46
N GLN A 427 -10.98 -8.65 -13.19
CA GLN A 427 -11.77 -9.67 -12.53
C GLN A 427 -12.63 -9.04 -11.42
N LEU A 428 -13.94 -9.22 -11.55
CA LEU A 428 -14.97 -8.74 -10.64
C LEU A 428 -15.52 -9.93 -9.86
N THR A 429 -15.59 -9.85 -8.54
CA THR A 429 -16.11 -10.94 -7.70
C THR A 429 -17.15 -10.42 -6.70
N LEU A 430 -18.31 -11.07 -6.67
CA LEU A 430 -19.33 -10.93 -5.64
C LEU A 430 -19.53 -12.27 -4.93
N SER A 431 -19.45 -12.28 -3.60
CA SER A 431 -19.80 -13.45 -2.78
C SER A 431 -21.11 -13.18 -2.05
N GLN A 432 -21.94 -14.21 -1.82
CA GLN A 432 -23.13 -14.05 -0.95
C GLN A 432 -22.68 -13.60 0.45
N GLY A 433 -23.42 -12.69 1.07
CA GLY A 433 -23.14 -12.11 2.38
C GLY A 433 -22.04 -11.03 2.42
N ASP A 434 -21.24 -10.87 1.36
CA ASP A 434 -20.25 -9.80 1.27
C ASP A 434 -20.89 -8.49 0.79
N GLU A 435 -20.69 -7.39 1.53
CA GLU A 435 -21.12 -6.04 1.13
C GLU A 435 -20.05 -5.28 0.32
N GLN A 436 -19.09 -6.00 -0.27
CA GLN A 436 -18.01 -5.42 -1.06
C GLN A 436 -17.88 -6.11 -2.42
N LEU A 437 -17.70 -5.32 -3.47
CA LEU A 437 -17.24 -5.80 -4.77
C LEU A 437 -15.72 -5.88 -4.75
N LYS A 438 -15.17 -7.07 -4.96
CA LYS A 438 -13.73 -7.22 -5.19
C LYS A 438 -13.41 -6.97 -6.67
N VAL A 439 -12.45 -6.10 -6.94
CA VAL A 439 -11.95 -5.78 -8.28
C VAL A 439 -10.45 -6.07 -8.32
N GLU A 440 -10.02 -6.90 -9.26
CA GLU A 440 -8.61 -7.18 -9.53
C GLU A 440 -8.32 -6.74 -10.97
N VAL A 441 -7.27 -5.94 -11.17
CA VAL A 441 -6.87 -5.46 -12.50
C VAL A 441 -5.42 -5.86 -12.72
N ASN A 442 -5.16 -6.58 -13.79
CA ASN A 442 -3.83 -7.04 -14.19
C ASN A 442 -3.46 -6.45 -15.54
N THR A 443 -2.18 -6.13 -15.72
CA THR A 443 -1.64 -5.63 -16.98
C THR A 443 -0.15 -5.93 -17.07
N ILE A 444 0.37 -6.00 -18.29
CA ILE A 444 1.80 -6.04 -18.56
C ILE A 444 2.15 -4.69 -19.20
N ASN A 445 2.75 -3.79 -18.43
CA ASN A 445 3.12 -2.48 -18.95
C ASN A 445 4.29 -2.59 -19.93
N GLN A 446 4.15 -1.98 -21.10
CA GLN A 446 5.18 -1.87 -22.15
C GLN A 446 5.31 -0.43 -22.67
N VAL A 447 4.77 0.53 -21.91
CA VAL A 447 4.71 1.96 -22.24
C VAL A 447 5.51 2.73 -21.20
N ASP A 448 6.29 3.71 -21.67
CA ASP A 448 7.14 4.57 -20.86
C ASP A 448 6.45 5.92 -20.62
N ASP A 449 6.93 6.68 -19.63
CA ASP A 449 6.57 8.08 -19.39
C ASP A 449 5.05 8.35 -19.32
N HIS A 450 4.34 7.51 -18.58
CA HIS A 450 2.88 7.61 -18.48
C HIS A 450 2.35 7.26 -17.09
N ARG A 451 1.09 7.62 -16.86
CA ARG A 451 0.33 7.24 -15.66
C ARG A 451 -1.02 6.67 -16.06
N VAL A 452 -1.32 5.48 -15.56
CA VAL A 452 -2.63 4.82 -15.72
C VAL A 452 -3.43 4.94 -14.43
N ARG A 453 -4.72 5.27 -14.55
CA ARG A 453 -5.65 5.42 -13.43
C ARG A 453 -6.93 4.63 -13.67
N VAL A 454 -7.47 4.07 -12.60
CA VAL A 454 -8.85 3.55 -12.59
C VAL A 454 -9.74 4.60 -11.93
N LEU A 455 -10.68 5.13 -12.68
CA LEU A 455 -11.71 6.05 -12.19
C LEU A 455 -12.94 5.23 -11.81
N VAL A 456 -13.28 5.21 -10.53
CA VAL A 456 -14.51 4.60 -10.02
C VAL A 456 -15.58 5.68 -10.02
N SER A 457 -16.63 5.51 -10.83
CA SER A 457 -17.68 6.50 -10.97
C SER A 457 -18.49 6.65 -9.68
N SER A 458 -18.96 7.86 -9.42
CA SER A 458 -19.80 8.20 -8.28
C SER A 458 -20.84 9.22 -8.71
N ASP A 459 -22.06 9.05 -8.23
CA ASP A 459 -23.17 10.02 -8.31
C ASP A 459 -23.26 10.90 -7.04
N ILE A 460 -22.32 10.75 -6.10
CA ILE A 460 -22.23 11.56 -4.89
C ILE A 460 -21.74 12.96 -5.27
N GLN A 461 -22.55 13.97 -4.99
CA GLN A 461 -22.20 15.38 -5.13
C GLN A 461 -21.78 15.94 -3.78
N THR A 462 -20.49 16.21 -3.63
CA THR A 462 -19.91 16.74 -2.39
C THR A 462 -18.68 17.58 -2.70
N ASP A 463 -18.37 18.51 -1.81
CA ASP A 463 -17.15 19.32 -1.79
C ASP A 463 -16.03 18.67 -0.95
N THR A 464 -16.33 17.58 -0.24
CA THR A 464 -15.41 16.93 0.70
C THR A 464 -15.29 15.43 0.50
N SER A 465 -14.14 14.88 0.87
CA SER A 465 -13.83 13.45 0.84
C SER A 465 -13.25 13.02 2.17
N ILE A 466 -13.49 11.76 2.55
CA ILE A 466 -12.89 11.15 3.73
C ILE A 466 -11.85 10.15 3.25
N SER A 467 -10.66 10.21 3.84
CA SER A 467 -9.55 9.33 3.48
C SER A 467 -8.71 9.01 4.70
N THR A 468 -8.13 7.81 4.71
CA THR A 468 -7.34 7.33 5.83
C THR A 468 -5.96 7.98 5.86
N GLN A 469 -5.45 8.12 7.07
CA GLN A 469 -4.04 8.27 7.42
C GLN A 469 -3.70 7.18 8.45
N PRO A 470 -2.41 6.93 8.76
CA PRO A 470 -2.05 6.08 9.88
C PRO A 470 -2.83 6.49 11.13
N PHE A 471 -3.70 5.59 11.61
CA PHE A 471 -4.53 5.77 12.81
C PHE A 471 -5.53 6.94 12.79
N ALA A 472 -5.88 7.50 11.63
CA ALA A 472 -6.84 8.61 11.54
C ALA A 472 -7.72 8.58 10.27
N LEU A 473 -8.91 9.17 10.38
CA LEU A 473 -9.77 9.50 9.24
C LEU A 473 -9.75 11.00 9.05
N MET A 474 -9.36 11.44 7.86
CA MET A 474 -9.20 12.86 7.53
C MET A 474 -10.24 13.28 6.50
N GLN A 475 -10.95 14.36 6.79
CA GLN A 475 -11.81 15.04 5.84
C GLN A 475 -10.96 16.04 5.02
N ARG A 476 -11.11 16.04 3.70
CA ARG A 476 -10.37 16.88 2.74
C ARG A 476 -11.31 17.50 1.72
N GLU A 477 -11.01 18.69 1.23
CA GLU A 477 -11.71 19.24 0.07
C GLU A 477 -11.42 18.40 -1.19
N VAL A 478 -12.43 18.17 -2.03
CA VAL A 478 -12.31 17.39 -3.28
C VAL A 478 -11.50 18.13 -4.33
N ALA A 479 -11.62 19.45 -4.40
CA ALA A 479 -10.90 20.29 -5.34
C ALA A 479 -10.18 21.43 -4.59
N PRO A 480 -8.83 21.52 -4.66
CA PRO A 480 -8.12 22.63 -4.03
C PRO A 480 -8.42 23.95 -4.78
N ASN A 481 -8.39 25.07 -4.06
CA ASN A 481 -8.41 26.39 -4.70
C ASN A 481 -7.08 26.63 -5.44
N LEU A 482 -7.14 26.65 -6.77
CA LEU A 482 -5.98 26.84 -7.64
C LEU A 482 -5.76 28.30 -8.06
N GLU A 483 -6.64 29.23 -7.68
CA GLU A 483 -6.47 30.63 -8.06
C GLU A 483 -5.27 31.25 -7.32
N GLY A 484 -4.32 31.79 -8.08
CA GLY A 484 -3.10 32.40 -7.52
C GLY A 484 -2.23 31.44 -6.71
N TRP A 485 -2.33 30.12 -6.92
CA TRP A 485 -1.59 29.15 -6.11
C TRP A 485 -0.08 29.36 -6.20
N ARG A 486 0.43 29.80 -7.36
CA ARG A 486 1.87 30.05 -7.59
C ARG A 486 2.44 31.18 -6.74
N ASP A 487 1.60 32.14 -6.34
CA ASP A 487 2.00 33.24 -5.45
C ASP A 487 2.11 32.78 -3.99
N LYS A 488 1.47 31.65 -3.68
CA LYS A 488 1.31 31.14 -2.31
C LYS A 488 2.07 29.85 -2.04
N PHE A 489 2.29 28.99 -3.02
CA PHE A 489 2.85 27.65 -2.82
C PHE A 489 3.99 27.36 -3.80
N ARG A 490 4.95 26.55 -3.35
CA ARG A 490 6.08 26.08 -4.14
C ARG A 490 5.74 24.94 -5.08
N GLU A 491 4.62 24.27 -4.82
CA GLU A 491 4.14 23.11 -5.56
C GLU A 491 2.62 23.22 -5.71
N CYS A 492 2.09 22.71 -6.83
CA CYS A 492 0.65 22.72 -7.07
C CYS A 492 -0.07 21.88 -6.00
N GLN A 493 -1.21 22.38 -5.51
CA GLN A 493 -1.95 21.60 -4.51
C GLN A 493 -2.67 20.39 -5.10
N SER A 494 -2.86 20.36 -6.43
CA SER A 494 -3.53 19.27 -7.15
C SER A 494 -2.54 18.27 -7.72
N ILE A 495 -2.78 16.97 -7.46
CA ILE A 495 -2.02 15.84 -8.01
C ILE A 495 -2.33 15.56 -9.50
N LEU A 496 -3.24 16.33 -10.10
CA LEU A 496 -3.68 16.19 -11.49
C LEU A 496 -3.11 17.27 -12.42
N ARG A 497 -2.24 18.13 -11.91
CA ARG A 497 -1.66 19.26 -12.65
C ARG A 497 -0.14 19.27 -12.53
N PRO A 498 0.56 20.02 -13.41
CA PRO A 498 2.00 20.22 -13.28
C PRO A 498 2.35 20.72 -11.88
N GLN A 499 3.33 20.07 -11.25
CA GLN A 499 3.68 20.32 -9.85
C GLN A 499 4.49 21.61 -9.66
N THR A 500 5.01 22.21 -10.72
CA THR A 500 5.94 23.34 -10.62
C THR A 500 5.32 24.68 -11.02
N ALA A 501 5.71 25.73 -10.29
CA ALA A 501 5.73 27.08 -10.84
C ALA A 501 6.99 27.19 -11.70
N GLN A 502 6.86 27.53 -12.98
CA GLN A 502 8.01 27.82 -13.85
C GLN A 502 8.82 28.99 -13.29
#